data_AF-A0A800C682-F1
#
_entry.id   AF-A0A800C682-F1
#
_cell.length_a   1.000
_cell.length_b   1.000
_cell.length_c   1.000
_cell.angle_alpha   90.00
_cell.angle_beta   90.00
_cell.angle_gamma   90.00
#
_symmetry.space_group_name_H-M   'P 1'
#
loop_
_entity.id
_entity.type
_entity.pdbx_description
1 polymer ?
#
loop_
_entity_poly.entity_id
_entity_poly.type
_entity_poly.pdbx_seq_one_letter_code
_entity_poly.pdbx_strand_id
1 'polypeptide(L)'
;MGCCVVIAKGKLYNTMPFPPGTKQVSYVYYLKYDASQFAFDKLFDYDTEAFDLFVKSPGIGVASSGLKPVGDFQIGGERYPRYSVKGLKQYQRLEIEFSNLPRVRRNLRWPLTFVMALGLLFVVAYSLSKRRKGPGVPEEEAARDAQSNAKEELLRAVADLDDRYEQGNVPEAEYQRARLELKSKLKDLMARMDWKEEA
;
A
#
# COMPACT_ATOMS: atom_id res chain seq x y z
N MET A 1 26.15 11.36 18.22
CA MET A 1 26.39 12.31 17.11
C MET A 1 25.13 12.34 16.26
N GLY A 2 24.24 13.31 16.51
CA GLY A 2 22.91 13.36 15.88
C GLY A 2 22.97 13.99 14.49
N CYS A 3 22.42 13.31 13.49
CA CYS A 3 22.34 13.77 12.12
C CYS A 3 21.49 15.06 12.03
N CYS A 4 21.96 16.08 11.28
CA CYS A 4 21.32 17.41 11.21
C CYS A 4 20.23 17.53 10.11
N VAL A 5 19.89 16.41 9.46
CA VAL A 5 18.81 16.34 8.48
C VAL A 5 17.56 15.78 9.17
N VAL A 6 16.50 16.58 9.18
CA VAL A 6 15.21 16.22 9.79
C VAL A 6 14.17 16.16 8.69
N ILE A 7 13.43 15.06 8.60
CA ILE A 7 12.26 14.93 7.72
C ILE A 7 11.01 15.06 8.58
N ALA A 8 10.23 16.12 8.37
CA ALA A 8 9.01 16.36 9.14
C ALA A 8 7.93 16.96 8.24
N LYS A 9 6.69 16.44 8.35
CA LYS A 9 5.53 16.91 7.56
C LYS A 9 5.79 16.95 6.05
N GLY A 10 6.49 15.94 5.51
CA GLY A 10 6.82 15.86 4.08
C GLY A 10 7.87 16.87 3.60
N LYS A 11 8.56 17.56 4.52
CA LYS A 11 9.64 18.49 4.19
C LYS A 11 10.97 17.96 4.73
N LEU A 12 12.05 18.21 3.99
CA LEU A 12 13.42 17.94 4.39
C LEU A 12 14.04 19.24 4.91
N TYR A 13 14.52 19.22 6.15
CA TYR A 13 15.20 20.33 6.81
C TYR A 13 16.66 19.97 7.02
N ASN A 14 17.57 20.86 6.64
CA ASN A 14 18.97 20.79 7.05
C ASN A 14 19.21 21.90 8.09
N THR A 15 19.55 21.49 9.32
CA THR A 15 19.76 22.40 10.46
C THR A 15 21.23 22.80 10.63
N MET A 16 22.12 22.34 9.75
CA MET A 16 23.52 22.77 9.79
C MET A 16 23.65 24.25 9.39
N PRO A 17 24.58 25.00 10.00
CA PRO A 17 24.94 26.33 9.54
C PRO A 17 25.27 26.34 8.04
N PHE A 18 24.96 27.44 7.36
CA PHE A 18 25.26 27.66 5.94
C PHE A 18 26.42 28.68 5.80
N PRO A 19 27.69 28.28 6.06
CA PRO A 19 28.85 29.15 5.84
C PRO A 19 28.98 29.55 4.37
N PRO A 20 29.69 30.67 4.10
CA PRO A 20 30.01 31.09 2.75
C PRO A 20 30.84 30.03 2.01
N GLY A 21 30.66 29.97 0.68
CA GLY A 21 31.29 29.00 -0.20
C GLY A 21 30.28 28.09 -0.90
N THR A 22 30.78 27.07 -1.60
CA THR A 22 29.95 26.14 -2.37
C THR A 22 29.42 25.03 -1.47
N LYS A 23 28.10 24.83 -1.48
CA LYS A 23 27.45 23.70 -0.83
C LYS A 23 26.60 22.92 -1.82
N GLN A 24 26.72 21.60 -1.77
CA GLN A 24 25.91 20.69 -2.57
C GLN A 24 24.97 19.89 -1.68
N VAL A 25 23.70 19.82 -2.06
CA VAL A 25 22.68 19.00 -1.40
C VAL A 25 22.03 18.13 -2.45
N SER A 26 22.03 16.81 -2.23
CA SER A 26 21.43 15.83 -3.13
C SER A 26 20.36 15.04 -2.37
N TYR A 27 19.20 14.85 -2.98
CA TYR A 27 18.10 14.07 -2.42
C TYR A 27 17.31 13.38 -3.52
N VAL A 28 16.62 12.30 -3.16
CA VAL A 28 15.76 11.51 -4.05
C VAL A 28 14.39 11.40 -3.42
N TYR A 29 13.35 11.52 -4.24
CA TYR A 29 11.97 11.39 -3.80
C TYR A 29 11.12 10.79 -4.92
N TYR A 30 10.02 10.15 -4.53
CA TYR A 30 9.06 9.59 -5.47
C TYR A 30 7.97 10.61 -5.79
N LEU A 31 7.77 10.86 -7.08
CA LEU A 31 6.63 11.61 -7.58
C LEU A 31 5.46 10.64 -7.80
N LYS A 32 4.34 10.87 -7.12
CA LYS A 32 3.11 10.12 -7.35
C LYS A 32 2.37 10.76 -8.53
N TYR A 33 2.13 9.97 -9.57
CA TYR A 33 1.30 10.35 -10.72
C TYR A 33 0.36 9.20 -11.07
N ASP A 34 -0.90 9.51 -11.36
CA ASP A 34 -1.93 8.51 -11.66
C ASP A 34 -2.29 8.47 -13.16
N ALA A 35 -1.83 9.47 -13.92
CA ALA A 35 -2.10 9.63 -15.34
C ALA A 35 -0.81 9.48 -16.17
N SER A 36 -0.97 9.31 -17.49
CA SER A 36 0.15 9.36 -18.44
C SER A 36 0.72 10.78 -18.64
N GLN A 37 0.13 11.77 -17.96
CA GLN A 37 0.55 13.16 -17.96
C GLN A 37 0.69 13.65 -16.52
N PHE A 38 1.66 14.53 -16.28
CA PHE A 38 1.89 15.11 -14.96
C PHE A 38 2.43 16.53 -15.13
N ALA A 39 1.78 17.51 -14.49
CA ALA A 39 2.26 18.87 -14.41
C ALA A 39 3.07 19.06 -13.12
N PHE A 40 4.29 19.53 -13.26
CA PHE A 40 5.20 19.87 -12.16
C PHE A 40 5.41 21.38 -12.14
N ASP A 41 4.92 22.03 -11.09
CA ASP A 41 5.14 23.46 -10.83
C ASP A 41 6.26 23.62 -9.79
N LYS A 42 7.31 24.37 -10.17
CA LYS A 42 8.41 24.72 -9.29
C LYS A 42 8.47 26.23 -9.06
N LEU A 43 8.21 26.64 -7.82
CA LEU A 43 8.55 27.97 -7.32
C LEU A 43 10.03 28.01 -6.88
N PHE A 44 10.74 29.05 -7.28
CA PHE A 44 12.13 29.29 -6.87
C PHE A 44 12.18 30.34 -5.77
N ASP A 45 12.61 29.97 -4.56
CA ASP A 45 12.64 30.87 -3.40
C ASP A 45 13.79 31.89 -3.43
N TYR A 46 14.73 31.74 -4.37
CA TYR A 46 15.93 32.57 -4.54
C TYR A 46 16.28 32.72 -6.02
N ASP A 47 17.05 33.77 -6.34
CA ASP A 47 17.69 33.91 -7.65
C ASP A 47 18.52 32.65 -7.94
N THR A 48 18.21 32.00 -9.05
CA THR A 48 18.79 30.71 -9.43
C THR A 48 19.51 30.88 -10.78
N GLU A 49 20.82 30.69 -10.76
CA GLU A 49 21.67 30.88 -11.95
C GLU A 49 21.26 29.96 -13.10
N ALA A 50 21.06 28.67 -12.79
CA ALA A 50 20.62 27.67 -13.75
C ALA A 50 19.75 26.60 -13.08
N PHE A 51 18.76 26.13 -13.81
CA PHE A 51 17.99 24.94 -13.48
C PHE A 51 18.07 23.96 -14.64
N ASP A 52 18.54 22.75 -14.34
CA ASP A 52 18.72 21.67 -15.30
C ASP A 52 17.76 20.52 -14.98
N LEU A 53 17.04 20.06 -16.01
CA LEU A 53 16.20 18.87 -15.95
C LEU A 53 16.84 17.76 -16.79
N PHE A 54 17.01 16.60 -16.16
CA PHE A 54 17.51 15.38 -16.79
C PHE A 54 16.40 14.33 -16.75
N VAL A 55 16.06 13.74 -17.90
CA VAL A 55 14.95 12.78 -17.99
C VAL A 55 15.47 11.37 -18.25
N LYS A 56 15.12 10.44 -17.35
CA LYS A 56 15.50 9.02 -17.41
C LYS A 56 14.37 8.18 -17.98
N SER A 57 14.16 8.20 -19.30
CA SER A 57 13.48 7.13 -20.06
C SER A 57 13.33 7.60 -21.51
N PRO A 58 13.59 6.73 -22.51
CA PRO A 58 13.13 7.02 -23.86
C PRO A 58 11.60 7.18 -23.86
N GLY A 59 11.10 8.14 -24.64
CA GLY A 59 9.67 8.32 -24.90
C GLY A 59 8.90 9.25 -23.96
N ILE A 60 9.46 9.68 -22.82
CA ILE A 60 8.84 10.72 -21.99
C ILE A 60 8.94 12.06 -22.72
N GLY A 61 7.80 12.68 -23.00
CA GLY A 61 7.75 14.02 -23.58
C GLY A 61 7.82 15.08 -22.49
N VAL A 62 8.56 16.16 -22.76
CA VAL A 62 8.70 17.31 -21.86
C VAL A 62 8.28 18.57 -22.60
N ALA A 63 7.34 19.31 -22.03
CA ALA A 63 6.97 20.65 -22.46
C ALA A 63 7.09 21.63 -21.29
N SER A 64 7.51 22.86 -21.56
CA SER A 64 7.69 23.88 -20.53
C SER A 64 7.69 25.29 -21.13
N SER A 65 7.31 26.28 -20.34
CA SER A 65 7.32 27.69 -20.72
C SER A 65 8.72 28.33 -20.77
N GLY A 66 9.77 27.65 -20.27
CA GLY A 66 11.12 28.22 -20.20
C GLY A 66 12.29 27.25 -20.44
N LEU A 67 12.08 25.94 -20.30
CA LEU A 67 13.14 24.95 -20.52
C LEU A 67 13.43 24.76 -22.01
N LYS A 68 14.71 24.83 -22.37
CA LYS A 68 15.18 24.56 -23.72
C LYS A 68 16.03 23.29 -23.76
N PRO A 69 15.87 22.42 -24.78
CA PRO A 69 16.76 21.28 -24.95
C PRO A 69 18.18 21.78 -25.22
N VAL A 70 19.16 21.24 -24.49
CA VAL A 70 20.58 21.60 -24.62
C VAL A 70 21.46 20.41 -25.03
N GLY A 71 20.85 19.27 -25.34
CA GLY A 71 21.49 18.04 -25.78
C GLY A 71 21.52 16.97 -24.69
N ASP A 72 22.29 15.90 -24.93
CA ASP A 72 22.42 14.80 -23.98
C ASP A 72 23.57 15.06 -22.99
N PHE A 73 23.38 14.63 -21.75
CA PHE A 73 24.39 14.67 -20.70
C PHE A 73 24.64 13.26 -20.14
N GLN A 74 25.89 12.94 -19.83
CA GLN A 74 26.25 11.64 -19.27
C GLN A 74 26.40 11.69 -17.75
N ILE A 75 25.65 10.82 -17.06
CA ILE A 75 25.74 10.66 -15.61
C ILE A 75 25.94 9.17 -15.34
N GLY A 76 27.08 8.80 -14.75
CA GLY A 76 27.39 7.40 -14.45
C GLY A 76 27.43 6.48 -15.68
N GLY A 77 27.79 7.01 -16.86
CA GLY A 77 27.83 6.25 -18.12
C GLY A 77 26.48 6.08 -18.84
N GLU A 78 25.38 6.55 -18.24
CA GLU A 78 24.06 6.62 -18.88
C GLU A 78 23.83 8.00 -19.52
N ARG A 79 23.11 8.04 -20.65
CA ARG A 79 22.76 9.28 -21.35
C ARG A 79 21.39 9.78 -20.90
N TYR A 80 21.32 11.09 -20.64
CA TYR A 80 20.10 11.79 -20.24
C TYR A 80 19.88 12.99 -21.15
N PRO A 81 18.74 13.08 -21.86
CA PRO A 81 18.33 14.34 -22.46
C PRO A 81 18.27 15.43 -21.39
N ARG A 82 19.00 16.52 -21.64
CA ARG A 82 19.11 17.66 -20.74
C ARG A 82 18.33 18.84 -21.29
N TYR A 83 17.54 19.44 -20.41
CA TYR A 83 16.86 20.71 -20.65
C TYR A 83 17.36 21.73 -19.63
N SER A 84 17.52 22.98 -20.04
CA SER A 84 18.09 24.02 -19.19
C SER A 84 17.34 25.33 -19.32
N VAL A 85 17.25 26.06 -18.20
CA VAL A 85 16.84 27.46 -18.13
C VAL A 85 17.83 28.20 -17.22
N LYS A 86 18.14 29.45 -17.58
CA LYS A 86 19.13 30.26 -16.87
C LYS A 86 18.51 31.57 -16.38
N GLY A 87 19.09 32.12 -15.31
CA GLY A 87 18.75 33.45 -14.80
C GLY A 87 17.33 33.53 -14.24
N LEU A 88 16.88 32.48 -13.55
CA LEU A 88 15.57 32.46 -12.90
C LEU A 88 15.57 33.43 -11.72
N LYS A 89 14.53 34.24 -11.63
CA LYS A 89 14.36 35.21 -10.55
C LYS A 89 13.65 34.61 -9.35
N GLN A 90 13.92 35.20 -8.19
CA GLN A 90 13.18 34.88 -6.98
C GLN A 90 11.67 34.97 -7.21
N TYR A 91 10.95 33.99 -6.69
CA TYR A 91 9.49 33.77 -6.80
C TYR A 91 8.98 33.55 -8.23
N GLN A 92 9.87 33.31 -9.19
CA GLN A 92 9.46 32.84 -10.51
C GLN A 92 8.95 31.40 -10.42
N ARG A 93 7.86 31.11 -11.16
CA ARG A 93 7.34 29.76 -11.33
C ARG A 93 7.78 29.18 -12.65
N LEU A 94 8.17 27.91 -12.63
CA LEU A 94 8.45 27.12 -13.82
C LEU A 94 7.49 25.95 -13.86
N GLU A 95 6.65 25.94 -14.89
CA GLU A 95 5.74 24.83 -15.16
C GLU A 95 6.38 23.87 -16.18
N ILE A 96 6.33 22.59 -15.84
CA ILE A 96 6.88 21.50 -16.64
C ILE A 96 5.80 20.44 -16.79
N GLU A 97 5.39 20.20 -18.02
CA GLU A 97 4.46 19.14 -18.37
C GLU A 97 5.23 17.91 -18.86
N PHE A 98 5.03 16.81 -18.15
CA PHE A 98 5.49 15.50 -18.56
C PHE A 98 4.36 14.75 -19.27
N SER A 99 4.68 14.11 -20.37
CA SER A 99 3.78 13.26 -21.14
C SER A 99 4.39 11.88 -21.39
N ASN A 100 3.55 10.91 -21.74
CA ASN A 100 3.93 9.50 -21.94
C ASN A 100 4.58 8.85 -20.71
N LEU A 101 4.14 9.24 -19.50
CA LEU A 101 4.63 8.62 -18.27
C LEU A 101 4.19 7.15 -18.19
N PRO A 102 5.08 6.25 -17.70
CA PRO A 102 4.78 4.83 -17.62
C PRO A 102 3.66 4.57 -16.61
N ARG A 103 2.52 4.04 -17.08
CA ARG A 103 1.41 3.71 -16.18
C ARG A 103 1.75 2.45 -15.38
N VAL A 104 1.81 2.58 -14.07
CA VAL A 104 1.79 1.41 -13.16
C VAL A 104 0.39 0.81 -13.24
N ARG A 105 0.22 -0.27 -14.04
CA ARG A 105 -1.07 -0.97 -14.11
C ARG A 105 -1.36 -1.60 -12.75
N ARG A 106 -2.25 -0.97 -11.98
CA ARG A 106 -2.79 -1.57 -10.75
C ARG A 106 -3.63 -2.79 -11.16
N ASN A 107 -3.12 -3.99 -10.90
CA ASN A 107 -3.73 -5.22 -11.36
C ASN A 107 -5.00 -5.52 -10.54
N LEU A 108 -6.14 -4.99 -10.99
CA LEU A 108 -7.43 -5.14 -10.31
C LEU A 108 -8.06 -6.54 -10.46
N ARG A 109 -7.37 -7.47 -11.14
CA ARG A 109 -7.84 -8.85 -11.31
C ARG A 109 -7.95 -9.59 -9.98
N TRP A 110 -7.01 -9.36 -9.06
CA TRP A 110 -6.97 -10.07 -7.78
C TRP A 110 -8.14 -9.74 -6.83
N PRO A 111 -8.53 -8.46 -6.59
CA PRO A 111 -9.72 -8.18 -5.78
C PRO A 111 -11.02 -8.67 -6.45
N LEU A 112 -11.11 -8.65 -7.78
CA LEU A 112 -12.31 -9.17 -8.48
C LEU A 112 -12.47 -10.68 -8.33
N THR A 113 -11.38 -11.45 -8.44
CA THR A 113 -11.41 -12.90 -8.24
C THR A 113 -11.78 -13.27 -6.81
N PHE A 114 -11.33 -12.49 -5.82
CA PHE A 114 -11.65 -12.72 -4.42
C PHE A 114 -13.14 -12.50 -4.13
N VAL A 115 -13.72 -11.41 -4.64
CA VAL A 115 -15.17 -11.12 -4.52
C VAL A 115 -16.02 -12.19 -5.21
N MET A 116 -15.61 -12.66 -6.39
CA MET A 116 -16.35 -13.71 -7.11
C MET A 116 -16.28 -15.06 -6.37
N ALA A 117 -15.12 -15.42 -5.82
CA ALA A 117 -14.94 -16.64 -5.03
C ALA A 117 -15.76 -16.60 -3.73
N LEU A 118 -15.79 -15.47 -3.03
CA LEU A 118 -16.61 -15.25 -1.83
C LEU A 118 -18.11 -15.36 -2.14
N GLY A 119 -18.57 -14.77 -3.25
CA GLY A 119 -19.96 -14.89 -3.70
C GLY A 119 -20.34 -16.34 -4.01
N LEU A 120 -19.45 -17.09 -4.66
CA LEU A 120 -19.68 -18.50 -5.01
C LEU A 120 -19.71 -19.39 -3.77
N LEU A 121 -18.80 -19.17 -2.82
CA LEU A 121 -18.81 -19.81 -1.49
C LEU A 121 -20.11 -19.53 -0.74
N PHE A 122 -20.61 -18.29 -0.76
CA PHE A 122 -21.87 -17.92 -0.11
C PHE A 122 -23.08 -18.65 -0.71
N VAL A 123 -23.14 -18.76 -2.05
CA VAL A 123 -24.21 -19.50 -2.75
C VAL A 123 -24.16 -21.00 -2.43
N VAL A 124 -22.97 -21.60 -2.41
CA VAL A 124 -22.79 -23.02 -2.07
C VAL A 124 -23.17 -23.28 -0.61
N ALA A 125 -22.71 -22.45 0.32
CA ALA A 125 -23.07 -22.54 1.73
C ALA A 125 -24.59 -22.41 1.94
N TYR A 126 -25.24 -21.46 1.27
CA TYR A 126 -26.69 -21.26 1.35
C TYR A 126 -27.47 -22.46 0.78
N SER A 127 -27.02 -23.02 -0.36
CA SER A 127 -27.64 -24.20 -0.99
C SER A 127 -27.54 -25.46 -0.12
N LEU A 128 -26.37 -25.71 0.48
CA LEU A 128 -26.14 -26.86 1.37
C LEU A 128 -26.93 -26.72 2.68
N SER A 129 -27.03 -25.51 3.24
CA SER A 129 -27.80 -25.25 4.45
C SER A 129 -29.31 -25.48 4.25
N LYS A 130 -29.82 -25.22 3.04
CA LYS A 130 -31.22 -25.51 2.69
C LYS A 130 -31.50 -27.01 2.50
N ARG A 131 -30.49 -27.82 2.13
CA ARG A 131 -30.62 -29.28 1.93
C ARG A 131 -30.51 -30.12 3.21
N ARG A 132 -30.00 -29.55 4.33
CA ARG A 132 -29.86 -30.27 5.60
C ARG A 132 -31.14 -30.32 6.47
N LYS A 133 -32.28 -29.82 5.98
CA LYS A 133 -33.58 -30.01 6.64
C LYS A 133 -34.27 -31.28 6.11
N GLY A 134 -33.79 -32.44 6.54
CA GLY A 134 -34.41 -33.77 6.39
C GLY A 134 -34.35 -34.53 7.73
N PRO A 135 -35.27 -35.49 8.00
CA PRO A 135 -35.83 -35.71 9.34
C PRO A 135 -35.04 -36.68 10.24
N GLY A 136 -35.06 -36.40 11.55
CA GLY A 136 -35.09 -37.38 12.64
C GLY A 136 -33.76 -38.01 13.07
N VAL A 137 -32.97 -37.28 13.88
CA VAL A 137 -31.92 -37.86 14.74
C VAL A 137 -32.28 -37.47 16.19
N PRO A 138 -32.14 -38.37 17.19
CA PRO A 138 -32.46 -38.05 18.59
C PRO A 138 -31.78 -36.76 19.04
N GLU A 139 -32.57 -35.86 19.64
CA GLU A 139 -32.24 -34.45 19.86
C GLU A 139 -30.97 -34.24 20.69
N GLU A 140 -30.60 -35.20 21.54
CA GLU A 140 -29.41 -35.16 22.39
C GLU A 140 -28.11 -35.53 21.66
N GLU A 141 -28.10 -36.59 20.83
CA GLU A 141 -26.94 -36.98 20.03
C GLU A 141 -26.66 -35.95 18.94
N ALA A 142 -27.71 -35.45 18.28
CA ALA A 142 -27.59 -34.37 17.31
C ALA A 142 -27.04 -33.08 17.93
N ALA A 143 -27.41 -32.77 19.18
CA ALA A 143 -26.89 -31.60 19.88
C ALA A 143 -25.42 -31.75 20.30
N ARG A 144 -25.01 -32.95 20.75
CA ARG A 144 -23.61 -33.23 21.11
C ARG A 144 -22.70 -33.22 19.88
N ASP A 145 -23.13 -33.85 18.78
CA ASP A 145 -22.40 -33.84 17.52
C ASP A 145 -22.31 -32.43 16.92
N ALA A 146 -23.38 -31.63 17.00
CA ALA A 146 -23.36 -30.25 16.55
C ALA A 146 -22.37 -29.39 17.36
N GLN A 147 -22.30 -29.58 18.68
CA GLN A 147 -21.38 -28.86 19.55
C GLN A 147 -19.92 -29.28 19.32
N SER A 148 -19.66 -30.58 19.14
CA SER A 148 -18.33 -31.10 18.81
C SER A 148 -17.83 -30.56 17.46
N ASN A 149 -18.68 -30.60 16.43
CA ASN A 149 -18.35 -30.05 15.12
C ASN A 149 -18.10 -28.53 15.17
N ALA A 150 -18.90 -27.78 15.93
CA ALA A 150 -18.70 -26.34 16.11
C ALA A 150 -17.37 -26.02 16.83
N LYS A 151 -16.95 -26.86 17.78
CA LYS A 151 -15.65 -26.74 18.45
C LYS A 151 -14.50 -26.97 17.48
N GLU A 152 -14.56 -28.06 16.69
CA GLU A 152 -13.54 -28.34 15.67
C GLU A 152 -13.43 -27.24 14.62
N GLU A 153 -14.57 -26.68 14.20
CA GLU A 153 -14.61 -25.59 13.22
C GLU A 153 -13.93 -24.32 13.76
N LEU A 154 -14.21 -23.95 15.02
CA LEU A 154 -13.54 -22.81 15.67
C LEU A 154 -12.04 -23.04 15.85
N LEU A 155 -11.62 -24.26 16.20
CA LEU A 155 -10.20 -24.61 16.31
C LEU A 155 -9.48 -24.52 14.97
N ARG A 156 -10.10 -25.01 13.89
CA ARG A 156 -9.55 -24.87 12.53
C ARG A 156 -9.47 -23.41 12.08
N ALA A 157 -10.47 -22.60 12.42
CA ALA A 157 -10.45 -21.16 12.10
C ALA A 157 -9.32 -20.41 12.81
N VAL A 158 -8.96 -20.80 14.04
CA VAL A 158 -7.80 -20.24 14.76
C VAL A 158 -6.49 -20.68 14.10
N ALA A 159 -6.37 -21.95 13.71
CA ALA A 159 -5.18 -22.47 13.02
C ALA A 159 -4.94 -21.78 11.67
N ASP A 160 -5.97 -21.63 10.83
CA ASP A 160 -5.88 -20.93 9.54
C ASP A 160 -5.48 -19.45 9.70
N LEU A 161 -5.98 -18.80 10.75
CA LEU A 161 -5.61 -17.41 11.07
C LEU A 161 -4.14 -17.29 11.48
N ASP A 162 -3.64 -18.23 12.29
CA ASP A 162 -2.25 -18.26 12.73
C ASP A 162 -1.32 -18.53 11.51
N ASP A 163 -1.65 -19.50 10.64
CA ASP A 163 -0.89 -19.79 9.40
C ASP A 163 -0.80 -18.58 8.47
N ARG A 164 -1.90 -17.84 8.32
CA ARG A 164 -1.93 -16.63 7.47
C ARG A 164 -1.14 -15.46 8.05
N TYR A 165 -1.07 -15.33 9.37
CA TYR A 165 -0.25 -14.32 10.02
C TYR A 165 1.24 -14.62 9.86
N GLU A 166 1.66 -15.89 10.04
CA GLU A 166 3.03 -16.32 9.82
C GLU A 166 3.50 -16.10 8.37
N GLN A 167 2.59 -16.23 7.41
CA GLN A 167 2.84 -15.93 6.00
C GLN A 167 2.86 -14.43 5.67
N GLY A 168 2.64 -13.54 6.65
CA GLY A 168 2.59 -12.09 6.45
C GLY A 168 1.34 -11.59 5.70
N ASN A 169 0.32 -12.43 5.56
CA ASN A 169 -0.90 -12.14 4.80
C ASN A 169 -1.94 -11.36 5.62
N VAL A 170 -1.70 -11.12 6.92
CA VAL A 170 -2.59 -10.39 7.83
C VAL A 170 -1.78 -9.36 8.61
N PRO A 171 -2.18 -8.07 8.60
CA PRO A 171 -1.57 -7.05 9.46
C PRO A 171 -1.74 -7.38 10.96
N GLU A 172 -0.71 -7.15 11.77
CA GLU A 172 -0.70 -7.52 13.19
C GLU A 172 -1.91 -6.99 13.99
N ALA A 173 -2.33 -5.74 13.73
CA ALA A 173 -3.49 -5.15 14.40
C ALA A 173 -4.82 -5.87 14.05
N GLU A 174 -4.95 -6.41 12.84
CA GLU A 174 -6.13 -7.17 12.41
C GLU A 174 -6.08 -8.61 12.92
N TYR A 175 -4.89 -9.22 12.92
CA TYR A 175 -4.64 -10.54 13.50
C TYR A 175 -5.04 -10.61 14.98
N GLN A 176 -4.58 -9.66 15.80
CA GLN A 176 -4.88 -9.65 17.24
C GLN A 176 -6.37 -9.53 17.53
N ARG A 177 -7.09 -8.69 16.78
CA ARG A 177 -8.56 -8.53 16.92
C ARG A 177 -9.29 -9.82 16.56
N ALA A 178 -8.98 -10.39 15.40
CA ALA A 178 -9.61 -11.62 14.92
C ALA A 178 -9.31 -12.80 15.87
N ARG A 179 -8.09 -12.89 16.40
CA ARG A 179 -7.70 -13.95 17.34
C ARG A 179 -8.43 -13.85 18.67
N LEU A 180 -8.61 -12.65 19.20
CA LEU A 180 -9.38 -12.43 20.44
C LEU A 180 -10.86 -12.83 20.27
N GLU A 181 -11.46 -12.49 19.14
CA GLU A 181 -12.85 -12.81 18.84
C GLU A 181 -13.08 -14.33 18.66
N LEU A 182 -12.18 -15.03 17.97
CA LEU A 182 -12.28 -16.49 17.82
C LEU A 182 -12.07 -17.20 19.16
N LYS A 183 -11.12 -16.73 19.98
CA LYS A 183 -10.89 -17.28 21.31
C LYS A 183 -12.05 -17.04 22.27
N SER A 184 -12.71 -15.88 22.22
CA SER A 184 -13.90 -15.64 23.05
C SER A 184 -15.05 -16.56 22.66
N LYS A 185 -15.30 -16.72 21.36
CA LYS A 185 -16.31 -17.66 20.84
C LYS A 185 -16.03 -19.11 21.25
N LEU A 186 -14.77 -19.53 21.23
CA LEU A 186 -14.37 -20.87 21.67
C LEU A 186 -14.58 -21.05 23.18
N LYS A 187 -14.22 -20.04 23.99
CA LYS A 187 -14.43 -20.07 25.44
C LYS A 187 -15.92 -20.14 25.81
N ASP A 188 -16.75 -19.36 25.13
CA ASP A 188 -18.19 -19.36 25.34
C ASP A 188 -18.82 -20.70 24.94
N LEU A 189 -18.31 -21.33 23.87
CA LEU A 189 -18.77 -22.66 23.46
C LEU A 189 -18.36 -23.73 24.49
N MET A 190 -17.12 -23.70 24.99
CA MET A 190 -16.64 -24.64 26.00
C MET A 190 -17.38 -24.51 27.33
N ALA A 191 -17.62 -23.27 27.81
CA ALA A 191 -18.40 -23.05 29.02
C ALA A 191 -19.84 -23.61 28.93
N ARG A 192 -20.42 -23.64 27.72
CA ARG A 192 -21.75 -24.23 27.46
C ARG A 192 -21.73 -25.75 27.37
N MET A 193 -20.59 -26.34 26.99
CA MET A 193 -20.40 -27.79 27.00
C MET A 193 -20.14 -28.30 28.41
N ASP A 194 -19.24 -27.64 29.17
CA ASP A 194 -18.89 -28.02 30.54
C ASP A 194 -20.10 -27.95 31.49
N TRP A 195 -20.96 -26.92 31.38
CA TRP A 195 -22.22 -26.81 32.15
C TRP A 195 -23.20 -27.98 31.93
N LYS A 196 -23.09 -28.69 30.80
CA LYS A 196 -23.96 -29.83 30.45
C LYS A 196 -23.39 -31.18 30.86
N GLU A 197 -22.12 -31.27 31.23
CA GLU A 197 -21.51 -32.52 31.70
C GLU A 197 -21.65 -32.72 33.23
N GLU A 198 -22.02 -31.68 33.99
CA GLU A 198 -22.20 -31.72 35.45
C GLU A 198 -23.67 -31.83 35.93
N ALA A 199 -24.64 -31.88 35.00
CA ALA A 199 -26.09 -31.99 35.27
C ALA A 199 -26.65 -33.36 34.85
#